data_AF-A0A4T2GJ31-F1
#
_entry.id   AF-A0A4T2GJ31-F1
#
_cell.length_a   1.000
_cell.length_b   1.000
_cell.length_c   1.000
_cell.angle_alpha   90.00
_cell.angle_beta   90.00
_cell.angle_gamma   90.00
#
_symmetry.space_group_name_H-M   'P 1'
#
loop_
_entity.id
_entity.type
_entity.pdbx_description
1 polymer ?
#
loop_
_entity_poly.entity_id
_entity_poly.type
_entity_poly.pdbx_seq_one_letter_code
_entity_poly.pdbx_strand_id
1 'polypeptide(L)'
;MTERIYEYKDEQDWFIGKWDGFNYLTCFGDDQAYETVQDDFHRLVAGLQVEGLQVHVVKLQSMATFLRFLVETINQEQDRCLQLVQHKGGQLVMEQDRLLYVHLDKAGVLAADFFEQPEV
;
A
#
# COMPACT_ATOMS: atom_id res chain seq x y z
N MET A 1 -4.41 -2.52 -22.33
CA MET A 1 -4.43 -3.55 -21.27
C MET A 1 -3.13 -4.31 -21.39
N THR A 2 -2.34 -4.34 -20.33
CA THR A 2 -1.07 -5.07 -20.30
C THR A 2 -1.31 -6.47 -19.77
N GLU A 3 -0.75 -7.49 -20.43
CA GLU A 3 -0.73 -8.88 -19.91
C GLU A 3 0.32 -9.07 -18.80
N ARG A 4 0.81 -7.96 -18.23
CA ARG A 4 1.90 -7.99 -17.26
C ARG A 4 1.39 -8.40 -15.89
N ILE A 5 2.08 -9.36 -15.31
CA ILE A 5 1.90 -9.78 -13.93
C ILE A 5 3.03 -9.19 -13.09
N TYR A 6 2.65 -8.64 -11.95
CA TYR A 6 3.53 -8.13 -10.92
C TYR A 6 3.52 -9.13 -9.77
N GLU A 7 4.69 -9.52 -9.28
CA GLU A 7 4.78 -10.50 -8.19
C GLU A 7 5.85 -10.05 -7.20
N TYR A 8 5.49 -10.11 -5.93
CA TYR A 8 6.43 -10.07 -4.82
C TYR A 8 6.28 -11.33 -3.99
N LYS A 9 7.38 -12.00 -3.67
CA LYS A 9 7.37 -13.22 -2.87
C LYS A 9 8.63 -13.36 -2.04
N ASP A 10 8.46 -13.60 -0.75
CA ASP A 10 9.51 -14.04 0.16
C ASP A 10 8.99 -15.17 1.10
N GLU A 11 9.67 -15.40 2.22
CA GLU A 11 9.28 -16.43 3.20
C GLU A 11 7.98 -16.09 3.95
N GLN A 12 7.65 -14.81 4.09
CA GLN A 12 6.59 -14.30 4.97
C GLN A 12 5.41 -13.72 4.18
N ASP A 13 5.66 -13.12 3.03
CA ASP A 13 4.72 -12.35 2.23
C ASP A 13 4.69 -12.85 0.78
N TRP A 14 3.50 -12.88 0.17
CA TRP A 14 3.33 -13.19 -1.25
C TRP A 14 2.13 -12.46 -1.83
N PHE A 15 2.40 -11.59 -2.82
CA PHE A 15 1.41 -10.76 -3.49
C PHE A 15 1.54 -10.89 -5.01
N ILE A 16 0.40 -10.88 -5.69
CA ILE A 16 0.32 -10.92 -7.15
C ILE A 16 -0.57 -9.76 -7.59
N GLY A 17 -0.14 -9.02 -8.60
CA GLY A 17 -0.84 -7.86 -9.13
C GLY A 17 -0.94 -7.92 -10.65
N LYS A 18 -2.00 -7.32 -11.19
CA LYS A 18 -2.16 -7.08 -12.61
C LYS A 18 -3.00 -5.83 -12.84
N TRP A 19 -2.99 -5.31 -14.06
CA TRP A 19 -3.87 -4.22 -14.47
C TRP A 19 -5.00 -4.74 -15.35
N ASP A 20 -6.22 -4.31 -15.05
CA ASP A 20 -7.46 -4.71 -15.73
C ASP A 20 -8.49 -3.55 -15.65
N GLY A 21 -9.76 -3.78 -15.97
CA GLY A 21 -10.76 -2.72 -16.08
C GLY A 21 -11.24 -2.07 -14.78
N PHE A 22 -10.87 -2.59 -13.60
CA PHE A 22 -11.31 -2.05 -12.31
C PHE A 22 -10.37 -2.45 -11.17
N ASN A 23 -10.38 -1.66 -10.09
CA ASN A 23 -9.63 -1.96 -8.87
C ASN A 23 -10.26 -3.15 -8.13
N TYR A 24 -9.46 -4.13 -7.75
CA TYR A 24 -9.96 -5.31 -7.06
C TYR A 24 -8.92 -5.90 -6.12
N LEU A 25 -9.34 -6.32 -4.93
CA LEU A 25 -8.49 -6.98 -3.96
C LEU A 25 -9.10 -8.33 -3.58
N THR A 26 -8.26 -9.35 -3.50
CA THR A 26 -8.65 -10.68 -3.01
C THR A 26 -7.56 -11.26 -2.11
N CYS A 27 -7.92 -12.21 -1.24
CA CYS A 27 -6.97 -12.90 -0.37
C CYS A 27 -7.17 -14.42 -0.45
N PHE A 28 -6.12 -15.19 -0.16
CA PHE A 28 -6.15 -16.64 -0.20
C PHE A 28 -6.76 -17.24 1.08
N GLY A 29 -8.09 -17.24 1.17
CA GLY A 29 -8.86 -17.93 2.22
C GLY A 29 -8.63 -17.42 3.66
N ASP A 30 -7.94 -16.30 3.83
CA ASP A 30 -7.67 -15.66 5.10
C ASP A 30 -8.46 -14.34 5.20
N ASP A 31 -9.64 -14.42 5.82
CA ASP A 31 -10.53 -13.28 6.02
C ASP A 31 -9.86 -12.20 6.89
N GLN A 32 -9.01 -12.59 7.84
CA GLN A 32 -8.31 -11.64 8.70
C GLN A 32 -7.25 -10.86 7.91
N ALA A 33 -6.53 -11.51 7.01
CA ALA A 33 -5.63 -10.82 6.08
C ALA A 33 -6.40 -9.84 5.21
N TYR A 34 -7.55 -10.26 4.66
CA TYR A 34 -8.41 -9.41 3.85
C TYR A 34 -8.87 -8.16 4.61
N GLU A 35 -9.45 -8.32 5.80
CA GLU A 35 -9.87 -7.22 6.66
C GLU A 35 -8.70 -6.28 7.03
N THR A 36 -7.49 -6.82 7.11
CA THR A 36 -6.29 -6.04 7.45
C THR A 36 -5.86 -5.11 6.32
N VAL A 37 -5.95 -5.54 5.06
CA VAL A 37 -5.43 -4.77 3.91
C VAL A 37 -6.47 -4.08 3.05
N GLN A 38 -7.75 -4.49 3.12
CA GLN A 38 -8.80 -3.99 2.23
C GLN A 38 -8.93 -2.46 2.28
N ASP A 39 -9.05 -1.90 3.49
CA ASP A 39 -9.25 -0.47 3.68
C ASP A 39 -8.01 0.34 3.25
N ASP A 40 -6.81 -0.16 3.54
CA ASP A 40 -5.56 0.48 3.13
C ASP A 40 -5.38 0.47 1.61
N PHE A 41 -5.68 -0.66 0.96
CA PHE A 41 -5.65 -0.77 -0.49
C PHE A 41 -6.60 0.24 -1.14
N HIS A 42 -7.88 0.25 -0.75
CA HIS A 42 -8.88 1.12 -1.36
C HIS A 42 -8.59 2.61 -1.11
N ARG A 43 -8.16 2.98 0.11
CA ARG A 43 -7.78 4.37 0.42
C ARG A 43 -6.56 4.80 -0.38
N LEU A 44 -5.55 3.95 -0.52
CA LEU A 44 -4.35 4.26 -1.30
C LEU A 44 -4.69 4.47 -2.78
N VAL A 45 -5.36 3.51 -3.42
CA VAL A 45 -5.67 3.63 -4.86
C VAL A 45 -6.61 4.80 -5.15
N ALA A 46 -7.58 5.08 -4.26
CA ALA A 46 -8.45 6.25 -4.40
C ALA A 46 -7.67 7.57 -4.22
N GLY A 47 -6.82 7.67 -3.18
CA GLY A 47 -6.01 8.85 -2.91
C GLY A 47 -4.98 9.14 -4.01
N LEU A 48 -4.47 8.09 -4.66
CA LEU A 48 -3.55 8.18 -5.78
C LEU A 48 -4.22 8.30 -7.15
N GLN A 49 -5.56 8.24 -7.22
CA GLN A 49 -6.35 8.21 -8.46
C GLN A 49 -5.92 7.07 -9.40
N VAL A 50 -5.62 5.91 -8.82
CA VAL A 50 -5.22 4.71 -9.55
C VAL A 50 -6.48 3.91 -9.91
N GLU A 51 -6.60 3.54 -11.19
CA GLU A 51 -7.68 2.71 -11.70
C GLU A 51 -7.14 1.45 -12.40
N GLY A 52 -7.83 0.32 -12.21
CA GLY A 52 -7.52 -0.93 -12.88
C GLY A 52 -6.55 -1.85 -12.14
N LEU A 53 -6.04 -1.45 -10.97
CA LEU A 53 -5.11 -2.29 -10.21
C LEU A 53 -5.85 -3.43 -9.51
N GLN A 54 -5.56 -4.67 -9.92
CA GLN A 54 -6.08 -5.87 -9.27
C GLN A 54 -4.97 -6.59 -8.52
N VAL A 55 -5.20 -6.88 -7.24
CA VAL A 55 -4.22 -7.52 -6.37
C VAL A 55 -4.81 -8.75 -5.69
N HIS A 56 -4.05 -9.83 -5.69
CA HIS A 56 -4.31 -11.05 -4.95
C HIS A 56 -3.23 -11.23 -3.88
N VAL A 57 -3.64 -11.27 -2.63
CA VAL A 57 -2.78 -11.50 -1.47
C VAL A 57 -2.80 -12.99 -1.16
N VAL A 58 -1.68 -13.67 -1.45
CA VAL A 58 -1.55 -15.11 -1.18
C VAL A 58 -1.14 -15.35 0.27
N LYS A 59 -0.25 -14.50 0.80
CA LYS A 59 0.21 -14.56 2.19
C LYS A 59 0.57 -13.15 2.66
N LEU A 60 0.16 -12.79 3.88
CA LEU A 60 0.43 -11.49 4.48
C LEU A 60 1.00 -11.65 5.89
N GLN A 61 2.12 -10.97 6.15
CA GLN A 61 2.72 -10.76 7.47
C GLN A 61 3.07 -9.29 7.68
N SER A 62 3.47 -8.56 6.64
CA SER A 62 3.95 -7.18 6.74
C SER A 62 3.16 -6.22 5.87
N MET A 63 2.43 -5.31 6.51
CA MET A 63 1.77 -4.19 5.83
C MET A 63 2.77 -3.32 5.07
N ALA A 64 3.97 -3.13 5.62
CA ALA A 64 5.04 -2.37 4.97
C ALA A 64 5.46 -2.99 3.64
N THR A 65 5.54 -4.32 3.59
CA THR A 65 5.89 -5.05 2.37
C THR A 65 4.75 -4.95 1.36
N PHE A 66 3.50 -5.05 1.82
CA PHE A 66 2.32 -4.87 0.97
C PHE A 66 2.25 -3.47 0.35
N LEU A 67 2.39 -2.40 1.13
CA LEU A 67 2.37 -1.03 0.61
C LEU A 67 3.53 -0.77 -0.36
N ARG A 68 4.71 -1.34 -0.09
CA ARG A 68 5.87 -1.25 -1.00
C ARG A 68 5.54 -1.90 -2.34
N PHE A 69 4.97 -3.09 -2.34
CA PHE A 69 4.54 -3.79 -3.54
C PHE A 69 3.56 -2.96 -4.37
N LEU A 70 2.55 -2.33 -3.74
CA LEU A 70 1.60 -1.47 -4.44
C LEU A 70 2.30 -0.26 -5.07
N VAL A 71 3.16 0.43 -4.32
CA VAL A 71 3.90 1.61 -4.78
C VAL A 71 4.80 1.27 -5.97
N GLU A 72 5.55 0.19 -5.89
CA GLU A 72 6.45 -0.26 -6.97
C GLU A 72 5.66 -0.66 -8.23
N THR A 73 4.53 -1.36 -8.05
CA THR A 73 3.63 -1.75 -9.15
C THR A 73 3.04 -0.52 -9.85
N ILE A 74 2.59 0.48 -9.08
CA ILE A 74 2.05 1.73 -9.63
C ILE A 74 3.12 2.53 -10.37
N ASN A 75 4.30 2.68 -9.77
CA ASN A 75 5.43 3.38 -10.42
C ASN A 75 5.78 2.74 -11.76
N GLN A 76 5.85 1.40 -11.80
CA GLN A 76 6.24 0.68 -12.99
C GLN A 76 5.20 0.75 -14.12
N GLU A 77 3.90 0.72 -13.81
CA GLU A 77 2.85 0.78 -14.84
C GLU A 77 2.58 2.20 -15.31
N GLN A 78 2.51 3.16 -14.38
CA GLN A 78 2.06 4.52 -14.67
C GLN A 78 3.21 5.52 -14.87
N ASP A 79 4.46 5.05 -14.86
CA ASP A 79 5.68 5.87 -14.94
C ASP A 79 5.70 6.98 -13.88
N ARG A 80 5.32 6.62 -12.65
CA ARG A 80 5.25 7.51 -11.48
C ARG A 80 6.52 7.44 -10.63
N CYS A 81 6.68 8.45 -9.76
CA CYS A 81 7.83 8.58 -8.86
C CYS A 81 7.40 8.55 -7.39
N LEU A 82 6.50 7.64 -7.03
CA LEU A 82 6.04 7.44 -5.67
C LEU A 82 7.16 6.88 -4.79
N GLN A 83 7.22 7.35 -3.55
CA GLN A 83 8.18 6.92 -2.54
C GLN A 83 7.43 6.46 -1.29
N LEU A 84 7.82 5.31 -0.74
CA LEU A 84 7.35 4.85 0.56
C LEU A 84 8.40 5.16 1.61
N VAL A 85 8.05 6.01 2.58
CA VAL A 85 8.95 6.49 3.63
C VAL A 85 8.43 6.04 5.00
N GLN A 86 9.31 5.49 5.84
CA GLN A 86 8.98 5.20 7.23
C GLN A 86 9.12 6.48 8.06
N HIS A 87 8.09 6.85 8.83
CA HIS A 87 8.10 8.04 9.68
C HIS A 87 7.42 7.79 11.02
N LYS A 88 8.21 7.72 12.09
CA LYS A 88 7.76 7.71 13.51
C LYS A 88 6.52 6.84 13.79
N GLY A 89 6.58 5.55 13.43
CA GLY A 89 5.49 4.60 13.66
C GLY A 89 4.40 4.60 12.57
N GLY A 90 4.60 5.37 11.49
CA GLY A 90 3.76 5.36 10.29
C GLY A 90 4.56 5.13 9.02
N GLN A 91 3.82 4.96 7.92
CA GLN A 91 4.34 4.84 6.57
C GLN A 91 3.69 5.89 5.69
N LEU A 92 4.51 6.65 4.97
CA LEU A 92 4.10 7.76 4.14
C LEU A 92 4.31 7.39 2.68
N VAL A 93 3.30 7.62 1.84
CA VAL A 93 3.50 7.63 0.39
C VAL A 93 3.59 9.07 -0.06
N MET A 94 4.70 9.40 -0.70
CA MET A 94 4.99 10.73 -1.20
C MET A 94 5.30 10.68 -2.69
N GLU A 95 5.10 11.81 -3.36
CA GLU A 95 5.60 12.03 -4.72
C GLU A 95 6.22 13.42 -4.73
N GLN A 96 7.52 13.50 -5.00
CA GLN A 96 8.30 14.74 -4.82
C GLN A 96 8.14 15.24 -3.37
N ASP A 97 7.75 16.51 -3.18
CA ASP A 97 7.53 17.13 -1.87
C ASP A 97 6.07 17.06 -1.40
N ARG A 98 5.24 16.20 -2.01
CA ARG A 98 3.82 16.06 -1.67
C ARG A 98 3.56 14.75 -0.94
N LEU A 99 3.01 14.86 0.27
CA LEU A 99 2.44 13.73 1.00
C LEU A 99 1.08 13.36 0.40
N LEU A 100 0.94 12.12 -0.06
CA LEU A 100 -0.27 11.62 -0.76
C LEU A 100 -1.07 10.63 0.08
N TYR A 101 -0.40 9.85 0.93
CA TYR A 101 -1.05 8.86 1.79
C TYR A 101 -0.26 8.65 3.07
N VAL A 102 -0.97 8.37 4.16
CA VAL A 102 -0.41 8.05 5.48
C VAL A 102 -1.08 6.78 5.97
N HIS A 103 -0.27 5.76 6.25
CA HIS A 103 -0.67 4.58 6.99
C HIS A 103 -0.10 4.66 8.41
N LEU A 104 -0.96 4.40 9.40
CA LEU A 104 -0.60 4.29 10.80
C LEU A 104 -1.07 2.93 11.32
N ASP A 105 -0.37 2.40 12.32
CA ASP A 105 -0.86 1.24 13.06
C ASP A 105 -2.25 1.52 13.68
N LYS A 106 -3.03 0.47 13.91
CA LYS A 106 -4.42 0.58 14.42
C LYS A 106 -4.56 1.37 15.72
N ALA A 107 -3.52 1.38 16.55
CA ALA A 107 -3.48 2.14 17.81
C ALA A 107 -3.26 3.66 17.60
N GLY A 108 -2.89 4.07 16.39
CA GLY A 108 -2.40 5.41 16.09
C GLY A 108 -1.01 5.65 16.67
N VAL A 109 -0.52 6.88 16.49
CA VAL A 109 0.73 7.37 17.07
C VAL A 109 0.47 8.73 17.72
N LEU A 110 1.28 9.11 18.70
CA LEU A 110 1.17 10.43 19.32
C LEU A 110 1.49 11.51 18.28
N ALA A 111 0.63 12.53 18.19
CA ALA A 111 0.80 13.63 17.23
C ALA A 111 2.12 14.38 17.47
N ALA A 112 2.53 14.56 18.73
CA ALA A 112 3.81 15.16 19.09
C ALA A 112 5.00 14.38 18.50
N ASP A 113 4.97 13.05 18.61
CA ASP A 113 6.02 12.18 18.06
C ASP A 113 6.03 12.17 16.54
N PHE A 114 4.84 12.24 15.91
CA PHE A 114 4.69 12.21 14.47
C PHE A 114 5.06 13.56 13.81
N PHE A 115 4.67 14.69 14.38
CA PHE A 115 4.94 16.01 13.82
C PHE A 115 6.21 16.68 14.36
N GLU A 116 6.88 16.06 15.33
CA GLU A 116 8.04 16.63 16.04
C GLU A 116 7.70 18.00 16.67
N GLN A 117 6.47 18.11 17.18
CA GLN A 117 5.96 19.31 17.83
C GLN A 117 5.79 19.07 19.34
N PRO A 118 6.00 20.11 20.19
CA PRO A 118 5.67 20.01 21.60
C PRO A 118 4.17 19.71 21.79
N GLU A 119 3.81 18.93 22.81
CA GLU A 119 2.42 18.69 23.20
C GLU A 119 1.71 20.04 23.41
N VAL A 120 0.57 20.22 22.74
CA VAL A 120 -0.25 21.45 22.78
C VAL A 120 -1.15 21.44 24.00
#